data_AF-A0AB39SK26-F1
#
_entry.id   AF-A0AB39SK26-F1
#
_cell.length_a   1.000
_cell.length_b   1.000
_cell.length_c   1.000
_cell.angle_alpha   90.00
_cell.angle_beta   90.00
_cell.angle_gamma   90.00
#
_symmetry.space_group_name_H-M   'P 1'
#
loop_
_entity.id
_entity.type
_entity.pdbx_description
1 polymer ?
#
loop_
_entity_poly.entity_id
_entity_poly.type
_entity_poly.pdbx_seq_one_letter_code
_entity_poly.pdbx_strand_id
1 'polypeptide(L)'
;MPPPVTASPARDRRPRDPYLLAVLLFLAYAALSIGRYRHLATKSWDLGIFEQAVHAYAHLQAPVADLKGPGTNILGDHFSPVTALLAPAYRMFPTPVTLLVAQAALLALSAVPVTRAAAGLLGRHRGLALGVAYGLSWGLQRAVDFDFHEVCFAVPLIAFALEALLARRRRGALLWALPLVFVKEDLGFTVAAIAVVVAVRARRESRRAALCALGVAALGVLAAVVTLTVVIPAFNTADTYVYWDKVGAPGNPLNGSNPFSGSHLLDGIGTKLRTLAWLLIPTTGLLALRSPLLLVALPTLGWRFLSSDAHYWGTDWHYSAVLMPVLSLALADALSRARYSPRPWLRSYALHLPAAVAAASLALTTTLPLSLLTDPEAYRKPARVSAVERMLARVPDGASVEANTGPSSRLTSRCRVFWVGTAHGVTPDFIALDNTSHGIHDVQAYARQLHPHAEYAVVGARYGYVLLKRR
;
A
#
# COMPACT_ATOMS: atom_id res chain seq x y z
N MET A 1 42.79 51.49 -3.82
CA MET A 1 41.94 50.43 -4.39
C MET A 1 41.92 49.25 -3.41
N PRO A 2 40.76 48.80 -2.91
CA PRO A 2 40.69 47.55 -2.16
C PRO A 2 40.80 46.36 -3.13
N PRO A 3 41.32 45.20 -2.70
CA PRO A 3 41.51 44.04 -3.56
C PRO A 3 40.14 43.44 -3.94
N PRO A 4 40.03 42.77 -5.10
CA PRO A 4 38.80 42.13 -5.51
C PRO A 4 38.51 40.96 -4.57
N VAL A 5 37.37 41.02 -3.89
CA VAL A 5 36.83 39.89 -3.12
C VAL A 5 36.51 38.77 -4.11
N THR A 6 37.42 37.80 -4.22
CA THR A 6 37.14 36.55 -4.92
C THR A 6 36.10 35.79 -4.12
N ALA A 7 34.84 35.89 -4.54
CA ALA A 7 33.78 35.02 -4.06
C ALA A 7 34.19 33.57 -4.36
N SER A 8 34.51 32.81 -3.30
CA SER A 8 34.64 31.36 -3.45
C SER A 8 33.34 30.82 -4.04
N PRO A 9 33.38 29.96 -5.07
CA PRO A 9 32.18 29.31 -5.56
C PRO A 9 31.60 28.51 -4.40
N ALA A 10 30.43 28.93 -3.91
CA ALA A 10 29.69 28.17 -2.92
C ALA A 10 29.56 26.76 -3.47
N ARG A 11 30.23 25.79 -2.82
CA ARG A 11 30.08 24.37 -3.13
C ARG A 11 28.59 24.08 -3.21
N ASP A 12 28.11 23.79 -4.41
CA ASP A 12 26.73 23.46 -4.72
C ASP A 12 26.40 22.11 -4.05
N ARG A 13 26.23 22.18 -2.72
CA ARG A 13 25.92 21.03 -1.87
C ARG A 13 24.49 20.65 -2.23
N ARG A 14 24.35 19.59 -3.02
CA ARG A 14 23.07 18.93 -3.28
C ARG A 14 22.23 18.91 -1.99
N PRO A 15 20.99 19.40 -2.01
CA PRO A 15 20.21 19.55 -0.79
C PRO A 15 20.02 18.19 -0.12
N ARG A 16 20.45 18.09 1.15
CA ARG A 16 20.39 16.87 1.96
C ARG A 16 19.00 16.62 2.55
N ASP A 17 18.16 17.66 2.60
CA ASP A 17 16.86 17.64 3.26
C ASP A 17 15.93 16.50 2.80
N PRO A 18 15.78 16.19 1.49
CA PRO A 18 14.92 15.09 1.05
C PRO A 18 15.34 13.74 1.62
N TYR A 19 16.65 13.50 1.73
CA TYR A 19 17.21 12.25 2.24
C TYR A 19 17.10 12.17 3.76
N LEU A 20 17.36 13.28 4.47
CA LEU A 20 17.16 13.36 5.92
C LEU A 20 15.70 13.12 6.28
N LEU A 21 14.77 13.74 5.54
CA LEU A 21 13.34 13.50 5.72
C LEU A 21 12.98 12.03 5.48
N ALA A 22 13.48 11.42 4.40
CA ALA A 22 13.24 10.01 4.13
C ALA A 22 13.78 9.10 5.25
N VAL A 23 14.97 9.38 5.80
CA VAL A 23 15.50 8.62 6.94
C VAL A 23 14.61 8.77 8.18
N LEU A 24 14.15 9.99 8.50
CA LEU A 24 13.26 10.22 9.63
C LEU A 24 11.91 9.51 9.47
N LEU A 25 11.33 9.57 8.26
CA LEU A 25 10.08 8.87 7.93
C LEU A 25 10.26 7.35 7.99
N PHE A 26 11.38 6.82 7.49
CA PHE A 26 11.70 5.40 7.59
C PHE A 26 11.72 4.94 9.05
N LEU A 27 12.45 5.66 9.91
CA LEU A 27 12.53 5.34 11.33
C LEU A 27 11.15 5.40 12.00
N ALA A 28 10.35 6.42 11.70
CA ALA A 28 8.99 6.57 12.23
C ALA A 28 8.06 5.44 11.77
N TYR A 29 8.03 5.13 10.47
CA TYR A 29 7.18 4.08 9.91
C TYR A 29 7.61 2.69 10.39
N ALA A 30 8.91 2.40 10.43
CA ALA A 30 9.43 1.14 10.92
C ALA A 30 9.13 0.96 12.42
N ALA A 31 9.33 2.00 13.23
CA ALA A 31 8.99 1.97 14.66
C ALA A 31 7.49 1.72 14.87
N LEU A 32 6.62 2.36 14.09
CA LEU A 32 5.18 2.15 14.13
C LEU A 32 4.81 0.71 13.78
N SER A 33 5.20 0.21 12.60
CA SER A 33 4.84 -1.15 12.16
C SER A 33 5.42 -2.23 13.07
N ILE A 34 6.68 -2.09 13.53
CA ILE A 34 7.29 -3.03 14.48
C ILE A 34 6.60 -2.95 15.84
N GLY A 35 6.31 -1.75 16.34
CA GLY A 35 5.60 -1.55 17.60
C GLY A 35 4.24 -2.25 17.59
N ARG A 36 3.45 -2.05 16.53
CA ARG A 36 2.17 -2.75 16.31
C ARG A 36 2.35 -4.26 16.26
N TYR A 37 3.33 -4.74 15.49
CA TYR A 37 3.65 -6.17 15.44
C TYR A 37 3.92 -6.70 16.86
N ARG A 38 4.80 -6.06 17.64
CA ARG A 38 5.12 -6.44 19.03
C ARG A 38 3.94 -6.39 20.00
N HIS A 39 2.84 -5.73 19.63
CA HIS A 39 1.60 -5.65 20.40
C HIS A 39 0.54 -6.69 20.00
N LEU A 40 0.83 -7.56 19.02
CA LEU A 40 -0.16 -8.41 18.34
C LEU A 40 -1.31 -7.57 17.72
N ALA A 41 -0.99 -6.35 17.28
CA ALA A 41 -1.96 -5.43 16.67
C ALA A 41 -2.01 -5.57 15.15
N THR A 42 -1.78 -6.77 14.62
CA THR A 42 -1.91 -7.10 13.19
C THR A 42 -3.39 -7.02 12.82
N LYS A 43 -3.73 -6.27 11.77
CA LYS A 43 -5.12 -5.95 11.43
C LYS A 43 -5.74 -6.97 10.48
N SER A 44 -4.91 -7.62 9.68
CA SER A 44 -5.37 -8.47 8.59
C SER A 44 -4.51 -9.73 8.46
N TRP A 45 -5.11 -10.77 7.88
CA TRP A 45 -4.41 -11.96 7.42
C TRP A 45 -3.44 -11.71 6.25
N ASP A 46 -3.51 -10.54 5.59
CA ASP A 46 -2.69 -10.19 4.42
C ASP A 46 -1.19 -10.31 4.69
N LEU A 47 -0.74 -9.94 5.90
CA LEU A 47 0.67 -10.08 6.29
C LEU A 47 1.15 -11.53 6.16
N GLY A 48 0.34 -12.49 6.59
CA GLY A 48 0.65 -13.91 6.48
C GLY A 48 0.61 -14.42 5.04
N ILE A 49 -0.35 -13.93 4.24
CA ILE A 49 -0.49 -14.29 2.81
C ILE A 49 0.75 -13.84 2.03
N PHE A 50 1.16 -12.58 2.18
CA PHE A 50 2.35 -12.07 1.52
C PHE A 50 3.63 -12.73 2.04
N GLU A 51 3.70 -13.06 3.33
CA GLU A 51 4.85 -13.77 3.87
C GLU A 51 4.98 -15.18 3.26
N GLN A 52 3.89 -15.94 3.12
CA GLN A 52 3.93 -17.25 2.46
C GLN A 52 4.42 -17.14 1.01
N ALA A 53 3.92 -16.15 0.26
CA ALA A 53 4.37 -15.90 -1.10
C ALA A 53 5.87 -15.54 -1.17
N VAL A 54 6.34 -14.61 -0.33
CA VAL A 54 7.76 -14.20 -0.29
C VAL A 54 8.66 -15.33 0.20
N HIS A 55 8.21 -16.13 1.18
CA HIS A 55 8.91 -17.33 1.65
C HIS A 55 9.10 -18.32 0.50
N ALA A 56 8.07 -18.59 -0.30
CA ALA A 56 8.17 -19.46 -1.47
C ALA A 56 9.17 -18.90 -2.51
N TYR A 57 9.11 -17.61 -2.84
CA TYR A 57 10.10 -16.98 -3.72
C TYR A 57 11.52 -17.07 -3.18
N ALA A 58 11.73 -16.91 -1.87
CA ALA A 58 13.03 -17.06 -1.22
C ALA A 58 13.63 -18.47 -1.37
N HIS A 59 12.79 -19.47 -1.63
CA HIS A 59 13.18 -20.86 -1.88
C HIS A 59 13.03 -21.28 -3.34
N LEU A 60 12.81 -20.33 -4.26
CA LEU A 60 12.64 -20.57 -5.70
C LEU A 60 11.46 -21.51 -6.02
N GLN A 61 10.39 -21.40 -5.23
CA GLN A 61 9.16 -22.17 -5.39
C GLN A 61 8.04 -21.30 -5.95
N ALA A 62 6.99 -21.95 -6.47
CA ALA A 62 5.77 -21.26 -6.85
C ALA A 62 5.15 -20.57 -5.61
N PRO A 63 4.61 -19.34 -5.75
CA PRO A 63 4.15 -18.54 -4.62
C PRO A 63 2.80 -19.03 -4.10
N VAL A 64 2.82 -20.14 -3.37
CA VAL A 64 1.65 -20.74 -2.74
C VAL A 64 1.35 -20.02 -1.41
N ALA A 65 0.10 -19.65 -1.20
CA ALA A 65 -0.41 -19.08 0.04
C ALA A 65 -1.54 -19.94 0.59
N ASP A 66 -1.20 -20.93 1.41
CA ASP A 66 -2.15 -21.85 2.05
C ASP A 66 -3.21 -21.13 2.92
N LEU A 67 -2.95 -19.90 3.36
CA LEU A 67 -3.94 -19.03 4.03
C LEU A 67 -5.15 -18.68 3.14
N LYS A 68 -4.99 -18.71 1.81
CA LYS A 68 -6.09 -18.50 0.85
C LYS A 68 -6.79 -19.81 0.46
N GLY A 69 -6.38 -20.93 1.05
CA GLY A 69 -6.81 -22.27 0.68
C GLY A 69 -5.59 -23.17 0.39
N PRO A 70 -5.64 -24.47 0.73
CA PRO A 70 -4.54 -25.39 0.48
C PRO A 70 -4.07 -25.39 -0.97
N GLY A 71 -2.79 -25.08 -1.19
CA GLY A 71 -2.18 -25.10 -2.53
C GLY A 71 -2.49 -23.89 -3.42
N THR A 72 -3.23 -22.88 -2.94
CA THR A 72 -3.60 -21.72 -3.74
C THR A 72 -2.37 -20.92 -4.20
N ASN A 73 -2.22 -20.73 -5.51
CA ASN A 73 -1.19 -19.86 -6.07
C ASN A 73 -1.65 -18.40 -6.01
N ILE A 74 -0.89 -17.55 -5.32
CA ILE A 74 -1.32 -16.16 -5.09
C ILE A 74 -1.44 -15.33 -6.37
N LEU A 75 -0.73 -15.71 -7.45
CA LEU A 75 -0.82 -15.03 -8.74
C LEU A 75 -2.20 -15.20 -9.41
N GLY A 76 -2.99 -16.19 -8.99
CA GLY A 76 -4.38 -16.38 -9.40
C GLY A 76 -5.39 -15.56 -8.59
N ASP A 77 -4.95 -14.90 -7.52
CA ASP A 77 -5.74 -13.99 -6.67
C ASP A 77 -5.33 -12.53 -6.91
N HIS A 78 -4.03 -12.22 -6.79
CA HIS A 78 -3.44 -10.92 -7.09
C HIS A 78 -2.14 -11.08 -7.88
N PHE A 79 -2.04 -10.35 -9.00
CA PHE A 79 -0.84 -10.37 -9.81
C PHE A 79 0.18 -9.36 -9.25
N SER A 80 0.99 -9.82 -8.31
CA SER A 80 1.99 -9.01 -7.59
C SER A 80 3.41 -9.63 -7.57
N PRO A 81 3.96 -10.06 -8.73
CA PRO A 81 5.27 -10.70 -8.78
C PRO A 81 6.43 -9.80 -8.30
N VAL A 82 6.24 -8.48 -8.22
CA VAL A 82 7.24 -7.56 -7.64
C VAL A 82 7.68 -7.98 -6.22
N THR A 83 6.80 -8.64 -5.46
CA THR A 83 7.09 -9.10 -4.09
C THR A 83 8.27 -10.08 -4.03
N ALA A 84 8.59 -10.76 -5.14
CA ALA A 84 9.78 -11.59 -5.26
C ALA A 84 11.09 -10.81 -5.03
N LEU A 85 11.11 -9.48 -5.22
CA LEU A 85 12.27 -8.65 -4.91
C LEU A 85 12.63 -8.64 -3.40
N LEU A 86 11.70 -9.02 -2.52
CA LEU A 86 11.96 -9.16 -1.09
C LEU A 86 12.60 -10.49 -0.72
N ALA A 87 12.61 -11.47 -1.63
CA ALA A 87 13.09 -12.82 -1.38
C ALA A 87 14.52 -12.89 -0.82
N PRO A 88 15.52 -12.13 -1.33
CA PRO A 88 16.87 -12.15 -0.78
C PRO A 88 16.93 -11.63 0.67
N ALA A 89 16.20 -10.55 0.97
CA ALA A 89 16.13 -9.98 2.31
C ALA A 89 15.42 -10.93 3.28
N TYR A 90 14.33 -11.55 2.84
CA TYR A 90 13.60 -12.53 3.63
C TYR A 90 14.43 -13.79 3.90
N ARG A 91 15.26 -14.22 2.94
CA ARG A 91 16.17 -15.36 3.16
C ARG A 91 17.21 -15.10 4.24
N MET A 92 17.66 -13.84 4.39
CA MET A 92 18.55 -13.43 5.48
C MET A 92 17.81 -13.27 6.81
N PHE A 93 16.56 -12.82 6.75
CA PHE A 93 15.72 -12.55 7.92
C PHE A 93 14.29 -13.11 7.69
N PRO A 94 14.05 -14.42 7.93
CA PRO A 94 12.78 -15.07 7.61
C PRO A 94 11.72 -14.77 8.67
N THR A 95 11.17 -13.56 8.61
CA THR A 95 10.18 -13.05 9.57
C THR A 95 9.23 -12.07 8.88
N PRO A 96 7.96 -11.95 9.31
CA PRO A 96 7.03 -11.00 8.70
C PRO A 96 7.48 -9.55 8.93
N VAL A 97 8.31 -9.31 9.95
CA VAL A 97 8.92 -7.99 10.21
C VAL A 97 9.76 -7.51 9.03
N THR A 98 10.39 -8.41 8.27
CA THR A 98 11.19 -8.05 7.09
C THR A 98 10.33 -7.35 6.03
N LEU A 99 9.12 -7.84 5.82
CA LEU A 99 8.16 -7.22 4.90
C LEU A 99 7.71 -5.85 5.42
N LEU A 100 7.39 -5.73 6.71
CA LEU A 100 7.00 -4.47 7.33
C LEU A 100 8.10 -3.39 7.21
N VAL A 101 9.36 -3.77 7.46
CA VAL A 101 10.51 -2.86 7.33
C VAL A 101 10.75 -2.47 5.86
N ALA A 102 10.60 -3.42 4.92
CA ALA A 102 10.73 -3.13 3.49
C ALA A 102 9.67 -2.13 3.01
N GLN A 103 8.41 -2.31 3.42
CA GLN A 103 7.34 -1.36 3.15
C GLN A 103 7.65 0.02 3.74
N ALA A 104 8.08 0.10 5.00
CA ALA A 104 8.49 1.36 5.62
C ALA A 104 9.59 2.07 4.82
N ALA A 105 10.59 1.33 4.32
CA ALA A 105 11.67 1.87 3.50
C ALA A 105 11.18 2.39 2.14
N LEU A 106 10.31 1.66 1.46
CA LEU A 106 9.79 2.05 0.14
C LEU A 106 8.87 3.29 0.22
N LEU A 107 8.00 3.35 1.24
CA LEU A 107 7.14 4.52 1.49
C LEU A 107 7.93 5.74 1.96
N ALA A 108 9.04 5.55 2.66
CA ALA A 108 9.93 6.64 3.02
C ALA A 108 10.77 7.13 1.81
N LEU A 109 11.23 6.20 0.98
CA LEU A 109 12.00 6.50 -0.24
C LEU A 109 11.22 7.39 -1.21
N SER A 110 9.91 7.20 -1.34
CA SER A 110 9.07 8.02 -2.20
C SER A 110 9.01 9.49 -1.77
N ALA A 111 9.33 9.83 -0.53
CA ALA A 111 9.42 11.22 -0.07
C ALA A 111 10.60 11.97 -0.73
N VAL A 112 11.65 11.25 -1.17
CA VAL A 112 12.82 11.85 -1.83
C VAL A 112 12.43 12.56 -3.14
N PRO A 113 11.84 11.88 -4.15
CA PRO A 113 11.43 12.53 -5.40
C PRO A 113 10.34 13.58 -5.19
N VAL A 114 9.40 13.37 -4.25
CA VAL A 114 8.35 14.36 -3.95
C VAL A 114 8.97 15.67 -3.43
N THR A 115 9.83 15.58 -2.42
CA THR A 115 10.47 16.74 -1.80
C THR A 115 11.43 17.42 -2.76
N ARG A 116 12.22 16.65 -3.53
CA ARG A 116 13.17 17.18 -4.51
C ARG A 116 12.47 17.91 -5.66
N ALA A 117 11.42 17.32 -6.22
CA ALA A 117 10.61 17.97 -7.26
C ALA A 117 9.96 19.25 -6.75
N ALA A 118 9.34 19.20 -5.56
CA ALA A 118 8.70 20.35 -4.95
C ALA A 118 9.71 21.47 -4.63
N ALA A 119 10.90 21.14 -4.13
CA ALA A 119 11.96 22.10 -3.86
C ALA A 119 12.51 22.73 -5.14
N GLY A 120 12.71 21.93 -6.20
CA GLY A 120 13.13 22.42 -7.51
C GLY A 120 12.11 23.38 -8.13
N LEU A 121 10.82 23.14 -7.90
CA LEU A 121 9.76 24.03 -8.39
C LEU A 121 9.59 25.27 -7.52
N LEU A 122 9.53 25.14 -6.19
CA LEU A 122 9.00 26.14 -5.26
C LEU A 122 10.05 26.82 -4.35
N GLY A 123 11.29 26.34 -4.40
CA GLY A 123 12.37 26.69 -3.47
C GLY A 123 12.44 25.74 -2.28
N ARG A 124 13.62 25.69 -1.64
CA ARG A 124 13.99 24.73 -0.57
C ARG A 124 12.93 24.59 0.53
N HIS A 125 12.52 25.70 1.16
CA HIS A 125 11.62 25.66 2.33
C HIS A 125 10.21 25.17 1.98
N ARG A 126 9.63 25.66 0.87
CA ARG A 126 8.30 25.22 0.43
C ARG A 126 8.32 23.77 -0.06
N GLY A 127 9.42 23.36 -0.70
CA GLY A 127 9.64 21.98 -1.09
C GLY A 127 9.69 21.04 0.11
N LEU A 128 10.46 21.41 1.14
CA LEU A 128 10.53 20.66 2.39
C LEU A 128 9.16 20.61 3.10
N ALA A 129 8.42 21.72 3.15
CA ALA A 129 7.08 21.73 3.72
C ALA A 129 6.13 20.74 3.02
N LEU A 130 6.14 20.69 1.67
CA LEU A 130 5.37 19.70 0.92
C LEU A 130 5.88 18.26 1.13
N GLY A 131 7.19 18.07 1.28
CA GLY A 131 7.78 16.79 1.64
C GLY A 131 7.29 16.27 3.00
N VAL A 132 7.30 17.14 4.02
CA VAL A 132 6.79 16.83 5.36
C VAL A 132 5.30 16.54 5.30
N ALA A 133 4.51 17.36 4.61
CA ALA A 133 3.08 17.11 4.41
C ALA A 133 2.81 15.76 3.74
N TYR A 134 3.59 15.41 2.72
CA TYR A 134 3.49 14.13 2.03
C TYR A 134 3.80 12.95 2.96
N GLY A 135 4.91 13.00 3.70
CA GLY A 135 5.28 11.95 4.65
C GLY A 135 4.29 11.80 5.82
N LEU A 136 3.67 12.90 6.25
CA LEU A 136 2.64 12.87 7.29
C LEU A 136 1.23 12.64 6.73
N SER A 137 1.07 12.43 5.42
CA SER A 137 -0.25 12.26 4.83
C SER A 137 -0.96 11.02 5.35
N TRP A 138 -2.27 11.13 5.55
CA TRP A 138 -3.09 10.04 6.09
C TRP A 138 -3.00 8.76 5.25
N GLY A 139 -2.88 8.88 3.92
CA GLY A 139 -2.81 7.73 3.02
C GLY A 139 -1.56 6.88 3.24
N LEU A 140 -0.41 7.51 3.53
CA LEU A 140 0.81 6.77 3.86
C LEU A 140 0.75 6.19 5.27
N GLN A 141 0.27 6.97 6.25
CA GLN A 141 0.16 6.48 7.63
C GLN A 141 -0.78 5.26 7.73
N ARG A 142 -1.92 5.27 7.00
CA ARG A 142 -2.86 4.14 6.97
C ARG A 142 -2.27 2.91 6.29
N ALA A 143 -1.46 3.08 5.24
CA ALA A 143 -0.75 1.95 4.64
C ALA A 143 0.28 1.32 5.60
N VAL A 144 1.01 2.12 6.36
CA VAL A 144 1.96 1.63 7.38
C VAL A 144 1.25 0.90 8.53
N ASP A 145 0.06 1.37 8.90
CA ASP A 145 -0.77 0.87 10.01
C ASP A 145 -1.58 -0.38 9.67
N PHE A 146 -1.84 -0.65 8.39
CA PHE A 146 -2.66 -1.75 7.91
C PHE A 146 -1.89 -3.06 7.67
N ASP A 147 -0.56 -3.08 7.86
CA ASP A 147 0.37 -4.17 7.52
C ASP A 147 0.85 -4.15 6.05
N PHE A 148 1.62 -5.16 5.64
CA PHE A 148 2.34 -5.17 4.36
C PHE A 148 1.43 -5.36 3.14
N HIS A 149 1.63 -4.53 2.12
CA HIS A 149 0.98 -4.63 0.82
C HIS A 149 1.95 -4.30 -0.32
N GLU A 150 1.84 -5.02 -1.42
CA GLU A 150 2.60 -4.85 -2.66
C GLU A 150 2.56 -3.42 -3.22
N VAL A 151 1.47 -2.68 -2.97
CA VAL A 151 1.34 -1.29 -3.42
C VAL A 151 2.45 -0.38 -2.87
N CYS A 152 3.17 -0.77 -1.81
CA CYS A 152 4.32 -0.02 -1.29
C CYS A 152 5.43 0.13 -2.35
N PHE A 153 5.55 -0.78 -3.31
CA PHE A 153 6.46 -0.65 -4.45
C PHE A 153 5.99 0.40 -5.47
N ALA A 154 4.67 0.55 -5.66
CA ALA A 154 4.11 1.52 -6.61
C ALA A 154 4.33 2.96 -6.17
N VAL A 155 4.29 3.24 -4.85
CA VAL A 155 4.41 4.60 -4.31
C VAL A 155 5.69 5.31 -4.76
N PRO A 156 6.92 4.74 -4.57
CA PRO A 156 8.15 5.38 -5.05
C PRO A 156 8.24 5.40 -6.59
N LEU A 157 7.77 4.37 -7.29
CA LEU A 157 7.78 4.32 -8.76
C LEU A 157 6.95 5.47 -9.36
N ILE A 158 5.73 5.69 -8.86
CA ILE A 158 4.87 6.82 -9.24
C ILE A 158 5.57 8.14 -8.91
N ALA A 159 6.15 8.27 -7.71
CA ALA A 159 6.80 9.50 -7.29
C ALA A 159 8.01 9.86 -8.19
N PHE A 160 8.88 8.91 -8.52
CA PHE A 160 9.99 9.12 -9.45
C PHE A 160 9.52 9.38 -10.89
N ALA A 161 8.47 8.70 -11.34
CA ALA A 161 7.89 8.93 -12.66
C ALA A 161 7.37 10.37 -12.81
N LEU A 162 6.62 10.84 -11.82
CA LEU A 162 6.04 12.18 -11.83
C LEU A 162 7.10 13.27 -11.60
N GLU A 163 8.12 13.03 -10.78
CA GLU A 163 9.27 13.93 -10.70
C GLU A 163 9.98 14.05 -12.05
N ALA A 164 10.26 12.93 -12.72
CA ALA A 164 10.89 12.93 -14.03
C ALA A 164 10.04 13.69 -15.06
N LEU A 165 8.71 13.51 -15.02
CA LEU A 165 7.77 14.25 -15.86
C LEU A 165 7.81 15.76 -15.59
N LEU A 166 7.85 16.19 -14.33
CA LEU A 166 7.98 17.60 -13.93
C LEU A 166 9.31 18.20 -14.37
N ALA A 167 10.38 17.42 -14.33
CA ALA A 167 11.69 17.78 -14.86
C ALA A 167 11.79 17.69 -16.40
N ARG A 168 10.67 17.49 -17.11
CA ARG A 168 10.58 17.28 -18.56
C ARG A 168 11.38 16.08 -19.11
N ARG A 169 11.83 15.17 -18.24
CA ARG A 169 12.52 13.92 -18.59
C ARG A 169 11.52 12.82 -18.95
N ARG A 170 10.85 13.00 -20.10
CA ARG A 170 9.75 12.13 -20.57
C ARG A 170 10.09 10.65 -20.59
N ARG A 171 11.25 10.30 -21.13
CA ARG A 171 11.72 8.90 -21.17
C ARG A 171 11.87 8.32 -19.77
N GLY A 172 12.48 9.09 -18.86
CA GLY A 172 12.59 8.70 -17.44
C GLY A 172 11.23 8.51 -16.79
N ALA A 173 10.26 9.39 -17.06
CA ALA A 173 8.90 9.24 -16.53
C ALA A 173 8.25 7.92 -16.97
N LEU A 174 8.37 7.56 -18.25
CA LEU A 174 7.84 6.31 -18.78
C LEU A 174 8.59 5.09 -18.24
N LEU A 175 9.92 5.14 -18.13
CA LEU A 175 10.73 4.05 -17.60
C LEU A 175 10.45 3.77 -16.11
N TRP A 176 10.20 4.80 -15.31
CA TRP A 176 9.78 4.63 -13.91
C TRP A 176 8.34 4.13 -13.78
N ALA A 177 7.47 4.43 -14.75
CA ALA A 177 6.08 3.97 -14.73
C ALA A 177 5.96 2.51 -15.15
N LEU A 178 6.70 2.04 -16.16
CA LEU A 178 6.55 0.69 -16.73
C LEU A 178 6.55 -0.45 -15.70
N PRO A 179 7.44 -0.49 -14.69
CA PRO A 179 7.45 -1.58 -13.70
C PRO A 179 6.17 -1.70 -12.87
N LEU A 180 5.29 -0.68 -12.86
CA LEU A 180 4.01 -0.74 -12.15
C LEU A 180 3.12 -1.91 -12.61
N VAL A 181 3.25 -2.37 -13.86
CA VAL A 181 2.50 -3.53 -14.37
C VAL A 181 2.81 -4.84 -13.63
N PHE A 182 3.95 -4.91 -12.94
CA PHE A 182 4.35 -6.07 -12.13
C PHE A 182 4.05 -5.88 -10.64
N VAL A 183 3.57 -4.70 -10.24
CA VAL A 183 3.25 -4.42 -8.85
C VAL A 183 1.87 -4.93 -8.48
N LYS A 184 0.86 -4.59 -9.29
CA LYS A 184 -0.52 -4.99 -9.10
C LYS A 184 -1.26 -4.96 -10.42
N GLU A 185 -2.22 -5.85 -10.59
CA GLU A 185 -3.01 -6.06 -11.82
C GLU A 185 -3.66 -4.78 -12.39
N ASP A 186 -4.13 -3.86 -11.54
CA ASP A 186 -4.81 -2.63 -11.96
C ASP A 186 -3.84 -1.49 -12.33
N LEU A 187 -2.57 -1.58 -11.92
CA LEU A 187 -1.62 -0.48 -12.07
C LEU A 187 -1.14 -0.27 -13.51
N GLY A 188 -1.44 -1.19 -14.44
CA GLY A 188 -1.29 -0.95 -15.88
C GLY A 188 -2.14 0.23 -16.37
N PHE A 189 -3.30 0.48 -15.75
CA PHE A 189 -4.10 1.68 -16.04
C PHE A 189 -3.44 2.95 -15.50
N THR A 190 -2.71 2.87 -14.38
CA THR A 190 -1.90 3.99 -13.87
C THR A 190 -0.71 4.29 -14.79
N VAL A 191 -0.06 3.27 -15.36
CA VAL A 191 0.95 3.45 -16.43
C VAL A 191 0.34 4.20 -17.61
N ALA A 192 -0.84 3.79 -18.06
CA ALA A 192 -1.54 4.44 -19.15
C ALA A 192 -1.86 5.90 -18.84
N ALA A 193 -2.34 6.21 -17.64
CA ALA A 193 -2.64 7.58 -17.23
C ALA A 193 -1.37 8.46 -17.19
N ILE A 194 -0.26 7.98 -16.62
CA ILE A 194 1.03 8.71 -16.63
C ILE A 194 1.47 8.97 -18.08
N ALA A 195 1.40 7.96 -18.94
CA ALA A 195 1.81 8.04 -20.33
C ALA A 195 0.92 8.99 -21.16
N VAL A 196 -0.39 9.04 -20.88
CA VAL A 196 -1.30 10.04 -21.46
C VAL A 196 -0.91 11.45 -21.03
N VAL A 197 -0.59 11.68 -19.76
CA VAL A 197 -0.13 13.01 -19.31
C VAL A 197 1.20 13.40 -19.98
N VAL A 198 2.12 12.45 -20.13
CA VAL A 198 3.36 12.65 -20.91
C VAL A 198 3.03 13.06 -22.35
N ALA A 199 2.11 12.35 -23.01
CA ALA A 199 1.70 12.63 -24.38
C ALA A 199 1.08 14.02 -24.52
N VAL A 200 0.17 14.40 -23.61
CA VAL A 200 -0.48 15.72 -23.59
C VAL A 200 0.54 16.85 -23.41
N ARG A 201 1.55 16.67 -22.57
CA ARG A 201 2.63 17.65 -22.38
C ARG A 201 3.63 17.66 -23.54
N ALA A 202 3.82 16.53 -24.22
CA ALA A 202 4.75 16.40 -25.35
C ALA A 202 4.16 16.84 -26.69
N ARG A 203 2.83 16.81 -26.88
CA ARG A 203 2.17 16.98 -28.19
C ARG A 203 2.51 18.28 -28.93
N ARG A 204 2.80 19.36 -28.19
CA ARG A 204 3.18 20.66 -28.76
C ARG A 204 4.67 20.79 -29.07
N GLU A 205 5.50 19.94 -28.48
CA GLU A 205 6.96 20.01 -28.60
C GLU A 205 7.52 18.90 -29.51
N SER A 206 6.91 17.72 -29.52
CA SER A 206 7.35 16.60 -30.33
C SER A 206 6.22 15.59 -30.54
N ARG A 207 5.70 15.51 -31.78
CA ARG A 207 4.70 14.51 -32.19
C ARG A 207 5.21 13.09 -31.95
N ARG A 208 6.48 12.81 -32.27
CA ARG A 208 7.11 11.50 -32.04
C ARG A 208 7.09 11.11 -30.56
N ALA A 209 7.49 12.02 -29.66
CA ALA A 209 7.47 11.74 -28.23
C ALA A 209 6.05 11.49 -27.71
N ALA A 210 5.06 12.23 -28.23
CA ALA A 210 3.66 12.00 -27.89
C ALA A 210 3.16 10.64 -28.37
N LEU A 211 3.47 10.23 -29.60
CA LEU A 211 3.12 8.91 -30.13
C LEU A 211 3.80 7.78 -29.36
N CYS A 212 5.08 7.91 -29.02
CA CYS A 212 5.76 6.92 -28.17
C CYS A 212 5.09 6.78 -26.80
N ALA A 213 4.68 7.89 -26.19
CA ALA A 213 3.95 7.86 -24.92
C ALA A 213 2.57 7.22 -25.06
N LEU A 214 1.83 7.47 -26.15
CA LEU A 214 0.58 6.76 -26.44
C LEU A 214 0.79 5.25 -26.66
N GLY A 215 1.90 4.84 -27.28
CA GLY A 215 2.28 3.44 -27.38
C GLY A 215 2.51 2.79 -26.01
N VAL A 216 3.18 3.48 -25.09
CA VAL A 216 3.32 3.03 -23.70
C VAL A 216 1.96 2.99 -22.98
N ALA A 217 1.05 3.92 -23.29
CA ALA A 217 -0.28 3.89 -22.71
C ALA A 217 -1.08 2.66 -23.16
N ALA A 218 -1.04 2.34 -24.45
CA ALA A 218 -1.64 1.14 -25.01
C ALA A 218 -1.03 -0.14 -24.39
N LEU A 219 0.29 -0.17 -24.21
CA LEU A 219 0.97 -1.28 -23.53
C LEU A 219 0.51 -1.44 -22.07
N GLY A 220 0.36 -0.34 -21.33
CA GLY A 220 -0.13 -0.39 -19.93
C GLY A 220 -1.55 -0.94 -19.83
N VAL A 221 -2.45 -0.49 -20.71
CA VAL A 221 -3.82 -1.03 -20.79
C VAL A 221 -3.79 -2.51 -21.19
N LEU A 222 -3.03 -2.86 -22.22
CA LEU A 222 -2.90 -4.24 -22.69
C LEU A 222 -2.37 -5.16 -21.58
N ALA A 223 -1.35 -4.72 -20.83
CA ALA A 223 -0.80 -5.47 -19.72
C ALA A 223 -1.84 -5.71 -18.60
N ALA A 224 -2.61 -4.68 -18.22
CA ALA A 224 -3.69 -4.84 -17.24
C ALA A 224 -4.78 -5.81 -17.73
N VAL A 225 -5.21 -5.67 -19.00
CA VAL A 225 -6.21 -6.55 -19.60
C VAL A 225 -5.72 -7.99 -19.65
N VAL A 226 -4.53 -8.24 -20.20
CA VAL A 226 -3.92 -9.59 -20.27
C VAL A 226 -3.74 -10.18 -18.88
N THR A 227 -3.34 -9.37 -17.90
CA THR A 227 -3.20 -9.84 -16.51
C THR A 227 -4.54 -10.32 -15.95
N LEU A 228 -5.59 -9.51 -16.09
CA LEU A 228 -6.92 -9.80 -15.57
C LEU A 228 -7.65 -10.94 -16.31
N THR A 229 -7.46 -11.07 -17.63
CA THR A 229 -8.23 -12.01 -18.46
C THR A 229 -7.48 -13.28 -18.82
N VAL A 230 -6.15 -13.29 -18.71
CA VAL A 230 -5.32 -14.46 -19.09
C VAL A 230 -4.48 -14.93 -17.91
N VAL A 231 -3.65 -14.06 -17.34
CA VAL A 231 -2.65 -14.49 -16.34
C VAL A 231 -3.32 -14.97 -15.06
N ILE A 232 -4.17 -14.14 -14.46
CA ILE A 232 -4.88 -14.48 -13.22
C ILE A 232 -5.73 -15.75 -13.40
N PRO A 233 -6.60 -15.86 -14.43
CA PRO A 233 -7.35 -17.11 -14.66
C PRO A 233 -6.47 -18.34 -14.85
N ALA A 234 -5.31 -18.22 -15.51
CA ALA A 234 -4.40 -19.34 -15.72
C ALA A 234 -3.76 -19.87 -14.42
N PHE A 235 -3.66 -19.04 -13.38
CA PHE A 235 -3.15 -19.44 -12.06
C PHE A 235 -4.26 -19.72 -11.02
N ASN A 236 -5.51 -19.46 -11.35
CA ASN A 236 -6.63 -19.63 -10.45
C ASN A 236 -7.08 -21.10 -10.45
N THR A 237 -6.84 -21.79 -9.34
CA THR A 237 -7.16 -23.22 -9.15
C THR A 237 -8.58 -23.45 -8.62
N ALA A 238 -9.37 -22.40 -8.38
CA ALA A 238 -10.71 -22.46 -7.80
C ALA A 238 -11.84 -22.16 -8.82
N ASP A 239 -11.53 -22.24 -10.12
CA ASP A 239 -12.43 -22.00 -11.27
C ASP A 239 -13.21 -20.67 -11.27
N THR A 240 -12.95 -19.74 -10.34
CA THR A 240 -13.66 -18.46 -10.19
C THR A 240 -12.74 -17.33 -9.72
N TYR A 241 -12.72 -16.20 -10.46
CA TYR A 241 -12.01 -14.99 -10.01
C TYR A 241 -12.93 -14.10 -9.17
N VAL A 242 -12.79 -14.23 -7.85
CA VAL A 242 -13.65 -13.61 -6.82
C VAL A 242 -13.76 -12.08 -6.92
N TYR A 243 -12.77 -11.40 -7.52
CA TYR A 243 -12.81 -9.94 -7.65
C TYR A 243 -13.70 -9.44 -8.80
N TRP A 244 -14.04 -10.28 -9.79
CA TRP A 244 -15.02 -9.88 -10.81
C TRP A 244 -16.40 -9.62 -10.19
N ASP A 245 -16.78 -10.42 -9.19
CA ASP A 245 -18.02 -10.26 -8.43
C ASP A 245 -18.06 -8.95 -7.64
N LYS A 246 -16.88 -8.44 -7.24
CA LYS A 246 -16.74 -7.17 -6.51
C LYS A 246 -16.74 -5.93 -7.40
N VAL A 247 -16.43 -6.07 -8.69
CA VAL A 247 -16.44 -4.97 -9.67
C VAL A 247 -17.71 -4.98 -10.53
N GLY A 248 -18.56 -6.01 -10.37
CA GLY A 248 -19.81 -6.17 -11.11
C GLY A 248 -19.60 -6.44 -12.60
N ALA A 249 -18.42 -6.89 -13.03
CA ALA A 249 -18.16 -7.07 -14.46
C ALA A 249 -19.00 -8.22 -15.07
N PRO A 250 -19.32 -8.16 -16.37
CA PRO A 250 -20.13 -9.20 -17.03
C PRO A 250 -19.33 -10.51 -17.06
N GLY A 251 -19.79 -11.50 -16.31
CA GLY A 251 -19.13 -12.79 -16.13
C GLY A 251 -19.76 -13.69 -15.06
N ASN A 252 -20.61 -13.15 -14.19
CA ASN A 252 -21.43 -13.91 -13.25
C ASN A 252 -22.85 -14.12 -13.81
N PRO A 253 -23.25 -15.34 -14.23
CA PRO A 253 -24.60 -15.63 -14.74
C PRO A 253 -25.71 -15.51 -13.69
N LEU A 254 -25.36 -15.31 -12.41
CA LEU A 254 -26.30 -15.24 -11.28
C LEU A 254 -26.47 -13.82 -10.69
N ASN A 255 -25.62 -12.85 -11.04
CA ASN A 255 -25.73 -11.47 -10.59
C ASN A 255 -25.73 -10.50 -11.78
N GLY A 256 -26.90 -10.38 -12.42
CA GLY A 256 -27.15 -9.46 -13.55
C GLY A 256 -27.16 -7.96 -13.19
N SER A 257 -26.38 -7.51 -12.19
CA SER A 257 -26.28 -6.09 -11.84
C SER A 257 -25.23 -5.40 -12.72
N ASN A 258 -25.68 -4.49 -13.58
CA ASN A 258 -24.79 -3.60 -14.32
C ASN A 258 -24.10 -2.64 -13.32
N PRO A 259 -22.76 -2.66 -13.17
CA PRO A 259 -22.03 -1.79 -12.23
C PRO A 259 -22.09 -0.32 -12.68
N PHE A 260 -22.49 -0.08 -13.93
CA PHE A 260 -22.77 1.26 -14.47
C PHE A 260 -24.24 1.66 -14.33
N SER A 261 -25.08 0.89 -13.62
CA SER A 261 -26.42 1.34 -13.25
C SER A 261 -26.33 2.57 -12.35
N GLY A 262 -27.16 3.59 -12.63
CA GLY A 262 -27.18 4.84 -11.88
C GLY A 262 -27.44 4.66 -10.38
N SER A 263 -28.12 3.59 -9.96
CA SER A 263 -28.34 3.27 -8.54
C SER A 263 -27.04 2.86 -7.83
N HIS A 264 -26.21 2.00 -8.43
CA HIS A 264 -24.96 1.52 -7.84
C HIS A 264 -23.86 2.60 -7.75
N LEU A 265 -23.87 3.56 -8.67
CA LEU A 265 -22.92 4.68 -8.61
C LEU A 265 -23.19 5.60 -7.42
N LEU A 266 -24.46 5.74 -7.01
CA LEU A 266 -24.90 6.53 -5.87
C LEU A 266 -24.74 5.81 -4.52
N ASP A 267 -24.55 4.49 -4.52
CA ASP A 267 -24.27 3.72 -3.31
C ASP A 267 -23.01 4.27 -2.61
N GLY A 268 -23.13 4.52 -1.31
CA GLY A 268 -22.03 5.05 -0.51
C GLY A 268 -21.50 6.41 -0.94
N ILE A 269 -22.26 7.22 -1.69
CA ILE A 269 -21.83 8.53 -2.18
C ILE A 269 -21.27 9.42 -1.08
N GLY A 270 -21.84 9.37 0.14
CA GLY A 270 -21.32 10.08 1.30
C GLY A 270 -19.89 9.69 1.66
N THR A 271 -19.56 8.39 1.63
CA THR A 271 -18.20 7.90 1.85
C THR A 271 -17.27 8.29 0.71
N LYS A 272 -17.71 8.15 -0.55
CA LYS A 272 -16.92 8.53 -1.74
C LYS A 272 -16.57 10.03 -1.71
N LEU A 273 -17.55 10.89 -1.40
CA LEU A 273 -17.37 12.34 -1.26
C LEU A 273 -16.48 12.70 -0.07
N ARG A 274 -16.62 12.03 1.08
CA ARG A 274 -15.69 12.22 2.21
C ARG A 274 -14.26 11.86 1.82
N THR A 275 -14.06 10.73 1.13
CA THR A 275 -12.73 10.34 0.65
C THR A 275 -12.14 11.38 -0.30
N LEU A 276 -12.92 11.88 -1.26
CA LEU A 276 -12.50 12.98 -2.13
C LEU A 276 -12.16 14.25 -1.35
N ALA A 277 -12.97 14.60 -0.34
CA ALA A 277 -12.70 15.74 0.52
C ALA A 277 -11.38 15.58 1.29
N TRP A 278 -11.10 14.39 1.83
CA TRP A 278 -9.81 14.05 2.46
C TRP A 278 -8.62 14.12 1.49
N LEU A 279 -8.82 13.71 0.24
CA LEU A 279 -7.78 13.77 -0.80
C LEU A 279 -7.52 15.21 -1.25
N LEU A 280 -8.54 16.06 -1.35
CA LEU A 280 -8.40 17.38 -1.98
C LEU A 280 -8.21 18.51 -0.97
N ILE A 281 -8.86 18.48 0.19
CA ILE A 281 -8.86 19.61 1.14
C ILE A 281 -7.59 19.62 2.00
N PRO A 282 -7.37 18.71 2.97
CA PRO A 282 -6.22 18.79 3.86
C PRO A 282 -4.91 18.49 3.14
N THR A 283 -4.94 17.73 2.04
CA THR A 283 -3.74 17.31 1.30
C THR A 283 -3.34 18.30 0.20
N THR A 284 -4.29 19.04 -0.38
CA THR A 284 -3.99 19.90 -1.54
C THR A 284 -4.56 21.32 -1.49
N GLY A 285 -5.40 21.66 -0.50
CA GLY A 285 -6.12 22.93 -0.49
C GLY A 285 -6.91 23.18 -1.78
N LEU A 286 -7.43 22.12 -2.41
CA LEU A 286 -8.10 22.15 -3.71
C LEU A 286 -7.22 22.61 -4.90
N LEU A 287 -5.98 23.06 -4.67
CA LEU A 287 -5.18 23.69 -5.73
C LEU A 287 -4.63 22.67 -6.74
N ALA A 288 -4.46 21.41 -6.32
CA ALA A 288 -4.06 20.32 -7.21
C ALA A 288 -5.02 20.13 -8.39
N LEU A 289 -6.30 20.54 -8.27
CA LEU A 289 -7.29 20.52 -9.36
C LEU A 289 -6.85 21.31 -10.60
N ARG A 290 -5.88 22.21 -10.46
CA ARG A 290 -5.29 22.99 -11.57
C ARG A 290 -4.12 22.28 -12.25
N SER A 291 -3.82 21.03 -11.90
CA SER A 291 -2.76 20.24 -12.50
C SER A 291 -3.31 19.07 -13.32
N PRO A 292 -2.83 18.86 -14.56
CA PRO A 292 -3.17 17.66 -15.32
C PRO A 292 -2.60 16.37 -14.72
N LEU A 293 -1.72 16.45 -13.71
CA LEU A 293 -1.19 15.26 -13.04
C LEU A 293 -2.29 14.51 -12.25
N LEU A 294 -3.38 15.17 -11.88
CA LEU A 294 -4.51 14.49 -11.23
C LEU A 294 -5.18 13.42 -12.10
N LEU A 295 -4.99 13.47 -13.42
CA LEU A 295 -5.47 12.40 -14.31
C LEU A 295 -4.87 11.03 -13.92
N VAL A 296 -3.68 11.02 -13.30
CA VAL A 296 -3.03 9.80 -12.81
C VAL A 296 -3.76 9.18 -11.62
N ALA A 297 -4.56 9.96 -10.87
CA ALA A 297 -5.36 9.44 -9.76
C ALA A 297 -6.65 8.76 -10.23
N LEU A 298 -7.10 9.02 -11.47
CA LEU A 298 -8.39 8.56 -11.96
C LEU A 298 -8.54 7.04 -12.04
N PRO A 299 -7.54 6.25 -12.50
CA PRO A 299 -7.71 4.80 -12.54
C PRO A 299 -7.99 4.20 -11.17
N THR A 300 -7.19 4.56 -10.16
CA THR A 300 -7.36 4.06 -8.79
C THR A 300 -8.67 4.54 -8.17
N LEU A 301 -9.05 5.81 -8.36
CA LEU A 301 -10.36 6.29 -7.87
C LEU A 301 -11.53 5.63 -8.60
N GLY A 302 -11.37 5.37 -9.90
CA GLY A 302 -12.37 4.76 -10.76
C GLY A 302 -12.75 3.38 -10.26
N TRP A 303 -11.81 2.44 -10.19
CA TRP A 303 -12.13 1.08 -9.73
C TRP A 303 -12.63 1.08 -8.29
N ARG A 304 -12.06 1.91 -7.41
CA ARG A 304 -12.49 2.01 -6.01
C ARG A 304 -13.96 2.39 -5.93
N PHE A 305 -14.38 3.45 -6.62
CA PHE A 305 -15.74 3.98 -6.52
C PHE A 305 -16.77 3.27 -7.40
N LEU A 306 -16.32 2.46 -8.37
CA LEU A 306 -17.18 1.57 -9.15
C LEU A 306 -17.42 0.21 -8.47
N SER A 307 -16.52 -0.22 -7.58
CA SER A 307 -16.71 -1.49 -6.88
C SER A 307 -17.93 -1.47 -5.96
N SER A 308 -18.61 -2.62 -5.86
CA SER A 308 -19.71 -2.86 -4.92
C SER A 308 -19.25 -3.06 -3.47
N ASP A 309 -17.94 -3.22 -3.23
CA ASP A 309 -17.37 -3.45 -1.90
C ASP A 309 -17.07 -2.11 -1.20
N ALA A 310 -17.82 -1.81 -0.14
CA ALA A 310 -17.71 -0.57 0.61
C ALA A 310 -16.33 -0.34 1.25
N HIS A 311 -15.53 -1.40 1.45
CA HIS A 311 -14.18 -1.29 2.01
C HIS A 311 -13.25 -0.50 1.10
N TYR A 312 -13.47 -0.48 -0.21
CA TYR A 312 -12.62 0.26 -1.14
C TYR A 312 -12.90 1.76 -1.16
N TRP A 313 -14.07 2.20 -0.70
CA TRP A 313 -14.48 3.60 -0.80
C TRP A 313 -13.85 4.49 0.26
N GLY A 314 -13.57 3.94 1.45
CA GLY A 314 -13.21 4.69 2.65
C GLY A 314 -11.75 5.13 2.76
N THR A 315 -11.39 5.58 3.96
CA THR A 315 -10.08 6.13 4.32
C THR A 315 -9.26 5.23 5.24
N ASP A 316 -9.75 4.04 5.55
CA ASP A 316 -9.18 3.21 6.62
C ASP A 316 -8.07 2.25 6.16
N TRP A 317 -8.04 1.95 4.85
CA TRP A 317 -7.15 0.95 4.24
C TRP A 317 -6.02 1.60 3.42
N HIS A 318 -5.14 0.76 2.86
CA HIS A 318 -3.93 1.18 2.16
C HIS A 318 -4.16 1.83 0.78
N TYR A 319 -5.37 1.75 0.20
CA TYR A 319 -5.66 2.14 -1.19
C TYR A 319 -5.32 3.59 -1.58
N SER A 320 -5.23 4.48 -0.58
CA SER A 320 -4.89 5.89 -0.83
C SER A 320 -3.39 6.15 -0.92
N ALA A 321 -2.52 5.20 -0.57
CA ALA A 321 -1.07 5.39 -0.58
C ALA A 321 -0.53 5.75 -1.97
N VAL A 322 -1.01 5.08 -3.02
CA VAL A 322 -0.61 5.35 -4.42
C VAL A 322 -1.11 6.70 -4.93
N LEU A 323 -2.15 7.27 -4.31
CA LEU A 323 -2.69 8.58 -4.65
C LEU A 323 -1.86 9.72 -4.05
N MET A 324 -1.22 9.51 -2.90
CA MET A 324 -0.44 10.56 -2.21
C MET A 324 0.66 11.19 -3.07
N PRO A 325 1.55 10.44 -3.76
CA PRO A 325 2.57 11.06 -4.59
C PRO A 325 1.97 11.83 -5.77
N VAL A 326 0.84 11.37 -6.32
CA VAL A 326 0.10 12.06 -7.38
C VAL A 326 -0.42 13.41 -6.89
N LEU A 327 -1.12 13.41 -5.75
CA LEU A 327 -1.72 14.61 -5.17
C LEU A 327 -0.67 15.65 -4.78
N SER A 328 0.42 15.23 -4.11
CA SER A 328 1.49 16.14 -3.68
C SER A 328 2.24 16.75 -4.87
N LEU A 329 2.52 15.98 -5.92
CA LEU A 329 3.20 16.49 -7.11
C LEU A 329 2.26 17.30 -8.02
N ALA A 330 0.98 16.95 -8.07
CA ALA A 330 -0.06 17.79 -8.70
C ALA A 330 -0.19 19.15 -8.00
N LEU A 331 -0.15 19.17 -6.66
CA LEU A 331 -0.11 20.40 -5.88
C LEU A 331 1.15 21.23 -6.21
N ALA A 332 2.33 20.62 -6.18
CA ALA A 332 3.59 21.32 -6.49
C ALA A 332 3.58 21.93 -7.91
N ASP A 333 3.08 21.17 -8.89
CA ASP A 333 2.88 21.61 -10.27
C ASP A 333 1.90 22.79 -10.37
N ALA A 334 0.75 22.73 -9.69
CA ALA A 334 -0.23 23.82 -9.67
C ALA A 334 0.31 25.09 -9.00
N LEU A 335 0.98 24.94 -7.86
CA LEU A 335 1.63 26.02 -7.11
C LEU A 335 2.69 26.75 -7.96
N SER A 336 3.44 26.00 -8.77
CA SER A 336 4.50 26.56 -9.63
C SER A 336 3.98 27.61 -10.62
N ARG A 337 2.72 27.47 -11.05
CA ARG A 337 2.03 28.43 -11.92
C ARG A 337 1.27 29.48 -11.10
N ALA A 338 0.57 29.07 -10.05
CA ALA A 338 -0.30 29.94 -9.27
C ALA A 338 0.46 31.06 -8.52
N ARG A 339 1.72 30.84 -8.15
CA ARG A 339 2.56 31.86 -7.49
C ARG A 339 2.88 33.07 -8.38
N TYR A 340 2.70 32.96 -9.69
CA TYR A 340 2.87 34.05 -10.66
C TYR A 340 1.52 34.55 -11.20
N SER A 341 0.40 34.19 -10.55
CA SER A 341 -0.92 34.63 -11.00
C SER A 341 -1.06 36.16 -10.90
N PRO A 342 -1.72 36.81 -11.88
CA PRO A 342 -2.06 38.22 -11.77
C PRO A 342 -3.11 38.49 -10.68
N ARG A 343 -3.84 37.46 -10.22
CA ARG A 343 -4.85 37.59 -9.15
C ARG A 343 -4.14 37.58 -7.77
N PRO A 344 -4.16 38.68 -7.00
CA PRO A 344 -3.38 38.79 -5.77
C PRO A 344 -3.74 37.73 -4.72
N TRP A 345 -5.04 37.40 -4.59
CA TRP A 345 -5.52 36.38 -3.65
C TRP A 345 -4.97 34.99 -3.99
N LEU A 346 -4.93 34.60 -5.27
CA LEU A 346 -4.44 33.29 -5.69
C LEU A 346 -2.93 33.18 -5.52
N ARG A 347 -2.20 34.28 -5.78
CA ARG A 347 -0.77 34.37 -5.50
C ARG A 347 -0.49 34.22 -4.01
N SER A 348 -1.19 34.98 -3.16
CA SER A 348 -1.07 34.88 -1.71
C SER A 348 -1.38 33.47 -1.21
N TYR A 349 -2.48 32.88 -1.70
CA TYR A 349 -2.86 31.51 -1.38
C TYR A 349 -1.75 30.51 -1.73
N ALA A 350 -1.22 30.58 -2.96
CA ALA A 350 -0.15 29.69 -3.41
C ALA A 350 1.15 29.86 -2.61
N LEU A 351 1.47 31.06 -2.11
CA LEU A 351 2.70 31.28 -1.36
C LEU A 351 2.64 30.66 0.05
N HIS A 352 1.46 30.62 0.68
CA HIS A 352 1.26 30.14 2.04
C HIS A 352 0.77 28.67 2.11
N LEU A 353 0.16 28.17 1.03
CA LEU A 353 -0.43 26.83 1.01
C LEU A 353 0.54 25.70 1.38
N PRO A 354 1.82 25.68 0.97
CA PRO A 354 2.75 24.63 1.41
C PRO A 354 2.88 24.52 2.93
N ALA A 355 2.95 25.66 3.63
CA ALA A 355 3.02 25.69 5.08
C ALA A 355 1.68 25.29 5.70
N ALA A 356 0.56 25.73 5.12
CA ALA A 356 -0.78 25.37 5.60
C ALA A 356 -1.06 23.86 5.49
N VAL A 357 -0.71 23.23 4.37
CA VAL A 357 -0.86 21.77 4.18
C VAL A 357 0.07 21.00 5.12
N ALA A 358 1.31 21.48 5.33
CA ALA A 358 2.21 20.87 6.31
C ALA A 358 1.67 20.97 7.74
N ALA A 359 1.15 22.14 8.14
CA ALA A 359 0.54 22.34 9.45
C ALA A 359 -0.73 21.49 9.62
N ALA A 360 -1.58 21.40 8.60
CA ALA A 360 -2.75 20.53 8.60
C ALA A 360 -2.38 19.05 8.72
N SER A 361 -1.35 18.59 7.99
CA SER A 361 -0.87 17.20 8.07
C SER A 361 -0.29 16.89 9.45
N LEU A 362 0.45 17.82 10.05
CA LEU A 362 0.97 17.69 11.41
C LEU A 362 -0.17 17.65 12.45
N ALA A 363 -1.15 18.54 12.34
CA ALA A 363 -2.30 18.56 13.23
C ALA A 363 -3.12 17.26 13.13
N LEU A 364 -3.41 16.80 11.91
CA LEU A 364 -4.10 15.52 11.66
C LEU A 364 -3.28 14.32 12.14
N THR A 365 -1.95 14.42 12.16
CA THR A 365 -1.10 13.33 12.67
C THR A 365 -1.46 12.95 14.11
N THR A 366 -1.98 13.88 14.92
CA THR A 366 -2.42 13.59 16.31
C THR A 366 -3.58 12.58 16.38
N THR A 367 -4.37 12.42 15.32
CA THR A 367 -5.48 11.46 15.23
C THR A 367 -5.20 10.30 14.27
N LEU A 368 -3.97 10.24 13.73
CA LEU A 368 -3.52 9.24 12.78
C LEU A 368 -2.48 8.31 13.42
N PRO A 369 -2.17 7.15 12.80
CA PRO A 369 -1.34 6.12 13.43
C PRO A 369 0.03 6.56 13.95
N LEU A 370 0.68 7.57 13.36
CA LEU A 370 1.96 8.07 13.87
C LEU A 370 1.86 8.72 15.25
N SER A 371 0.66 9.12 15.71
CA SER A 371 0.48 9.59 17.09
C SER A 371 0.87 8.53 18.12
N LEU A 372 0.80 7.24 17.78
CA LEU A 372 1.23 6.16 18.67
C LEU A 372 2.73 6.23 19.02
N LEU A 373 3.55 6.91 18.22
CA LEU A 373 4.96 7.11 18.53
C LEU A 373 5.20 8.08 19.70
N THR A 374 4.19 8.84 20.13
CA THR A 374 4.29 9.68 21.32
C THR A 374 3.94 8.94 22.60
N ASP A 375 3.41 7.71 22.49
CA ASP A 375 3.07 6.85 23.63
C ASP A 375 4.27 5.96 24.01
N PRO A 376 4.83 6.08 25.23
CA PRO A 376 5.91 5.21 25.70
C PRO A 376 5.57 3.72 25.66
N GLU A 377 4.29 3.35 25.80
CA GLU A 377 3.86 1.95 25.77
C GLU A 377 4.02 1.33 24.38
N ALA A 378 3.96 2.12 23.29
CA ALA A 378 4.16 1.63 21.93
C ALA A 378 5.53 0.96 21.71
N TYR A 379 6.53 1.31 22.54
CA TYR A 379 7.89 0.78 22.49
C TYR A 379 8.12 -0.43 23.41
N ARG A 380 7.19 -0.71 24.32
CA ARG A 380 7.26 -1.86 25.22
C ARG A 380 6.63 -3.09 24.58
N LYS A 381 7.03 -4.28 25.01
CA LYS A 381 6.35 -5.51 24.61
C LYS A 381 5.45 -5.95 25.77
N PRO A 382 4.12 -5.97 25.61
CA PRO A 382 3.23 -6.35 26.69
C PRO A 382 3.51 -7.77 27.19
N ALA A 383 3.40 -7.98 28.51
CA ALA A 383 3.56 -9.30 29.12
C ALA A 383 2.57 -10.33 28.55
N ARG A 384 1.34 -9.89 28.20
CA ARG A 384 0.32 -10.70 27.54
C ARG A 384 0.82 -11.28 26.21
N VAL A 385 1.48 -10.46 25.38
CA VAL A 385 1.98 -10.89 24.07
C VAL A 385 3.08 -11.93 24.24
N SER A 386 4.00 -11.69 25.18
CA SER A 386 5.06 -12.66 25.48
C SER A 386 4.51 -13.99 26.00
N ALA A 387 3.41 -13.99 26.75
CA ALA A 387 2.75 -15.22 27.20
C ALA A 387 2.06 -15.97 26.03
N VAL A 388 1.40 -15.25 25.13
CA VAL A 388 0.80 -15.83 23.91
C VAL A 388 1.87 -16.44 23.02
N GLU A 389 2.95 -15.71 22.73
CA GLU A 389 4.04 -16.20 21.89
C GLU A 389 4.74 -17.42 22.49
N ARG A 390 4.97 -17.46 23.82
CA ARG A 390 5.48 -18.67 24.50
C ARG A 390 4.54 -19.86 24.36
N MET A 391 3.23 -19.62 24.36
CA MET A 391 2.25 -20.67 24.11
C MET A 391 2.32 -21.17 22.67
N LEU A 392 2.39 -20.26 21.68
CA LEU A 392 2.47 -20.60 20.26
C LEU A 392 3.79 -21.28 19.90
N ALA A 393 4.88 -20.96 20.59
CA ALA A 393 6.19 -21.60 20.44
C ALA A 393 6.19 -23.11 20.76
N ARG A 394 5.13 -23.64 21.40
CA ARG A 394 4.97 -25.08 21.64
C ARG A 394 4.55 -25.85 20.38
N VAL A 395 4.09 -25.16 19.35
CA VAL A 395 3.86 -25.75 18.03
C VAL A 395 5.23 -26.02 17.39
N PRO A 396 5.54 -27.26 16.96
CA PRO A 396 6.79 -27.56 16.28
C PRO A 396 6.95 -26.82 14.94
N ASP A 397 8.19 -26.55 14.53
CA ASP A 397 8.48 -26.05 13.19
C ASP A 397 8.06 -27.09 12.14
N GLY A 398 7.55 -26.62 11.01
CA GLY A 398 7.00 -27.45 9.94
C GLY A 398 5.60 -28.04 10.21
N ALA A 399 5.06 -27.93 11.43
CA ALA A 399 3.73 -28.43 11.73
C ALA A 399 2.65 -27.71 10.91
N SER A 400 1.58 -28.43 10.59
CA SER A 400 0.39 -27.86 9.96
C SER A 400 -0.50 -27.20 11.01
N VAL A 401 -0.87 -25.94 10.79
CA VAL A 401 -1.65 -25.15 11.76
C VAL A 401 -2.79 -24.44 11.05
N GLU A 402 -3.99 -24.55 11.58
CA GLU A 402 -5.10 -23.69 11.19
C GLU A 402 -5.23 -22.53 12.19
N ALA A 403 -5.24 -21.30 11.68
CA ALA A 403 -5.16 -20.10 12.49
C ALA A 403 -5.95 -18.91 11.93
N ASN A 404 -6.35 -18.00 12.83
CA ASN A 404 -6.83 -16.67 12.47
C ASN A 404 -5.72 -15.60 12.63
N THR A 405 -6.04 -14.32 12.45
CA THR A 405 -5.09 -13.21 12.26
C THR A 405 -3.98 -13.12 13.32
N GLY A 406 -4.32 -13.25 14.61
CA GLY A 406 -3.35 -13.13 15.70
C GLY A 406 -2.25 -14.20 15.61
N PRO A 407 -2.59 -15.50 15.71
CA PRO A 407 -1.61 -16.57 15.66
C PRO A 407 -0.93 -16.72 14.30
N SER A 408 -1.64 -16.48 13.19
CA SER A 408 -1.04 -16.63 11.85
C SER A 408 0.17 -15.71 11.69
N SER A 409 0.10 -14.46 12.16
CA SER A 409 1.19 -13.47 12.15
C SER A 409 2.48 -13.90 12.90
N ARG A 410 2.43 -15.02 13.64
CA ARG A 410 3.54 -15.58 14.42
C ARG A 410 4.02 -16.93 13.94
N LEU A 411 3.25 -17.59 13.09
CA LEU A 411 3.48 -18.99 12.73
C LEU A 411 3.85 -19.16 11.26
N THR A 412 3.45 -18.25 10.38
CA THR A 412 3.67 -18.34 8.92
C THR A 412 5.14 -18.42 8.49
N SER A 413 6.08 -17.91 9.30
CA SER A 413 7.52 -18.01 9.03
C SER A 413 8.10 -19.41 9.27
N ARG A 414 7.44 -20.27 10.06
CA ARG A 414 8.00 -21.55 10.53
C ARG A 414 7.07 -22.74 10.43
N CYS A 415 5.77 -22.52 10.24
CA CYS A 415 4.72 -23.54 10.16
C CYS A 415 3.99 -23.44 8.82
N ARG A 416 3.34 -24.54 8.42
CA ARG A 416 2.41 -24.53 7.29
C ARG A 416 1.05 -24.07 7.79
N VAL A 417 0.74 -22.78 7.59
CA VAL A 417 -0.45 -22.14 8.17
C VAL A 417 -1.59 -22.05 7.15
N PHE A 418 -2.78 -22.45 7.58
CA PHE A 418 -4.06 -22.32 6.86
C PHE A 418 -4.98 -21.35 7.58
N TRP A 419 -5.91 -20.74 6.85
CA TRP A 419 -6.91 -19.90 7.48
C TRP A 419 -8.04 -20.73 8.08
N VAL A 420 -8.53 -20.32 9.24
CA VAL A 420 -9.62 -21.00 9.94
C VAL A 420 -10.87 -21.13 9.05
N GLY A 421 -11.37 -22.36 8.90
CA GLY A 421 -12.50 -22.71 8.06
C GLY A 421 -12.18 -22.99 6.59
N THR A 422 -10.91 -22.88 6.17
CA THR A 422 -10.52 -23.01 4.75
C THR A 422 -9.53 -24.15 4.48
N ALA A 423 -9.10 -24.89 5.50
CA ALA A 423 -8.17 -26.01 5.39
C ALA A 423 -8.82 -27.28 4.76
N HIS A 424 -9.69 -27.13 3.75
CA HIS A 424 -10.43 -28.24 3.16
C HIS A 424 -9.49 -29.32 2.59
N GLY A 425 -9.76 -30.59 2.91
CA GLY A 425 -8.93 -31.72 2.48
C GLY A 425 -7.60 -31.86 3.23
N VAL A 426 -7.32 -30.99 4.20
CA VAL A 426 -6.18 -31.09 5.12
C VAL A 426 -6.71 -31.21 6.53
N THR A 427 -6.18 -32.15 7.32
CA THR A 427 -6.41 -32.19 8.76
C THR A 427 -5.15 -31.64 9.44
N PRO A 428 -5.18 -30.41 9.98
CA PRO A 428 -4.04 -29.80 10.66
C PRO A 428 -3.59 -30.57 11.90
N ASP A 429 -2.33 -30.40 12.28
CA ASP A 429 -1.78 -30.92 13.54
C ASP A 429 -2.23 -30.07 14.74
N PHE A 430 -2.42 -28.76 14.51
CA PHE A 430 -2.82 -27.79 15.52
C PHE A 430 -3.89 -26.84 15.00
N ILE A 431 -4.70 -26.33 15.93
CA ILE A 431 -5.60 -25.19 15.70
C ILE A 431 -5.21 -24.09 16.71
N ALA A 432 -4.89 -22.89 16.22
CA ALA A 432 -4.49 -21.75 17.03
C ALA A 432 -5.45 -20.58 16.79
N LEU A 433 -6.20 -20.19 17.82
CA LEU A 433 -7.25 -19.18 17.71
C LEU A 433 -6.94 -17.99 18.62
N ASP A 434 -7.03 -16.79 18.08
CA ASP A 434 -7.31 -15.58 18.86
C ASP A 434 -8.84 -15.48 19.05
N ASN A 435 -9.29 -15.70 20.28
CA ASN A 435 -10.71 -15.63 20.65
C ASN A 435 -11.05 -14.35 21.44
N THR A 436 -10.21 -13.30 21.41
CA THR A 436 -10.50 -12.08 22.18
C THR A 436 -11.72 -11.31 21.69
N SER A 437 -12.08 -11.49 20.41
CA SER A 437 -13.15 -10.73 19.75
C SER A 437 -14.30 -11.59 19.20
N HIS A 438 -14.13 -12.92 19.17
CA HIS A 438 -15.02 -13.83 18.41
C HIS A 438 -15.96 -14.68 19.27
N GLY A 439 -15.87 -14.61 20.62
CA GLY A 439 -16.87 -15.20 21.51
C GLY A 439 -17.09 -16.71 21.34
N ILE A 440 -16.12 -17.46 20.82
CA ILE A 440 -16.24 -18.92 20.68
C ILE A 440 -16.29 -19.52 22.08
N HIS A 441 -17.48 -19.94 22.51
CA HIS A 441 -17.70 -20.46 23.87
C HIS A 441 -17.16 -21.87 24.06
N ASP A 442 -17.41 -22.76 23.07
CA ASP A 442 -16.89 -24.13 23.06
C ASP A 442 -15.94 -24.32 21.88
N VAL A 443 -14.65 -24.14 22.16
CA VAL A 443 -13.56 -24.30 21.19
C VAL A 443 -13.39 -25.74 20.72
N GLN A 444 -13.82 -26.75 21.49
CA GLN A 444 -13.73 -28.15 21.11
C GLN A 444 -14.90 -28.55 20.19
N ALA A 445 -16.11 -28.06 20.46
CA ALA A 445 -17.22 -28.17 19.51
C ALA A 445 -16.89 -27.45 18.20
N TYR A 446 -16.31 -26.25 18.27
CA TYR A 446 -15.88 -25.53 17.07
C TYR A 446 -14.81 -26.30 16.28
N ALA A 447 -13.81 -26.87 16.95
CA ALA A 447 -12.81 -27.72 16.30
C ALA A 447 -13.45 -28.98 15.64
N ARG A 448 -14.44 -29.60 16.27
CA ARG A 448 -15.21 -30.72 15.69
C ARG A 448 -16.03 -30.29 14.48
N GLN A 449 -16.54 -29.06 14.46
CA GLN A 449 -17.24 -28.52 13.29
C GLN A 449 -16.28 -28.31 12.11
N LEU A 450 -15.07 -27.80 12.37
CA LEU A 450 -14.05 -27.62 11.34
C LEU A 450 -13.54 -28.97 10.81
N HIS A 451 -13.32 -29.94 11.70
CA HIS A 451 -12.75 -31.25 11.39
C HIS A 451 -13.56 -32.39 12.03
N PRO A 452 -14.67 -32.83 11.41
CA PRO A 452 -15.57 -33.83 11.99
C PRO A 452 -14.93 -35.21 12.24
N HIS A 453 -13.84 -35.52 11.52
CA HIS A 453 -13.16 -36.80 11.57
C HIS A 453 -11.88 -36.80 12.41
N ALA A 454 -11.59 -35.71 13.13
CA ALA A 454 -10.39 -35.59 13.96
C ALA A 454 -10.72 -35.06 15.36
N GLU A 455 -10.03 -35.59 16.36
CA GLU A 455 -10.16 -35.13 17.74
C GLU A 455 -9.07 -34.13 18.10
N TYR A 456 -9.45 -33.02 18.71
CA TYR A 456 -8.54 -31.98 19.17
C TYR A 456 -8.66 -31.77 20.68
N ALA A 457 -7.52 -31.74 21.36
CA ALA A 457 -7.41 -31.42 22.77
C ALA A 457 -6.83 -30.03 22.97
N VAL A 458 -7.39 -29.26 23.91
CA VAL A 458 -6.81 -27.98 24.32
C VAL A 458 -5.50 -28.24 25.03
N VAL A 459 -4.39 -27.75 24.46
CA VAL A 459 -3.04 -27.86 25.04
C VAL A 459 -2.56 -26.53 25.63
N GLY A 460 -3.28 -25.44 25.42
CA GLY A 460 -3.27 -24.32 26.36
C GLY A 460 -4.11 -23.14 25.93
N ALA A 461 -4.29 -22.22 26.87
CA ALA A 461 -5.02 -20.97 26.67
C ALA A 461 -4.32 -19.83 27.43
N ARG A 462 -4.19 -18.66 26.80
CA ARG A 462 -3.55 -17.46 27.39
C ARG A 462 -4.22 -16.21 26.85
N TYR A 463 -4.77 -15.36 27.73
CA TYR A 463 -5.30 -14.04 27.36
C TYR A 463 -6.30 -14.07 26.17
N GLY A 464 -7.20 -15.05 26.12
CA GLY A 464 -8.15 -15.22 25.02
C GLY A 464 -7.62 -15.98 23.81
N TYR A 465 -6.32 -16.27 23.74
CA TYR A 465 -5.77 -17.17 22.74
C TYR A 465 -5.91 -18.61 23.19
N VAL A 466 -6.20 -19.51 22.26
CA VAL A 466 -6.35 -20.95 22.53
C VAL A 466 -5.53 -21.74 21.52
N LEU A 467 -4.83 -22.77 22.00
CA LEU A 467 -4.08 -23.72 21.19
C LEU A 467 -4.64 -25.12 21.42
N LEU A 468 -5.08 -25.75 20.34
CA LEU A 468 -5.52 -27.14 20.31
C LEU A 468 -4.53 -27.98 19.51
N LYS A 469 -4.34 -29.24 19.93
CA LYS A 469 -3.51 -30.23 19.26
C LYS A 469 -4.35 -31.44 18.89
N ARG A 470 -4.17 -31.96 17.67
CA ARG A 470 -4.79 -33.22 17.25
C ARG A 470 -4.30 -34.38 18.11
N ARG A 471 -5.22 -35.27 18.52
CA ARG A 471 -4.91 -36.48 19.28
C ARG A 471 -4.42 -37.62 18.40
#